data_AF-A0AAE1IBC3-F1
#
_entry.id   AF-A0AAE1IBC3-F1
#
_cell.length_a   1.000
_cell.length_b   1.000
_cell.length_c   1.000
_cell.angle_alpha   90.00
_cell.angle_beta   90.00
_cell.angle_gamma   90.00
#
_symmetry.space_group_name_H-M   'P 1'
#
loop_
_entity.id
_entity.type
_entity.pdbx_description
1 polymer ?
#
loop_
_entity_poly.entity_id
_entity_poly.type
_entity_poly.pdbx_seq_one_letter_code
_entity_poly.pdbx_strand_id
1 'polypeptide(L)'
;MPPSQRILFAAFSFPSRRVLHINKRIAHRIPQRIHLQPQGQYNNSSSTAAPSFRSFTQRRTLSNTASRKMASDEDYMAFLNKANQDADEGRAAAAQSSVAQRTFKTADEGSELPKSIAEVCRGAFYVSEADEPFKGVSLKWKGEGGLPDEVEFAKLINHWDAENAQIDIMDPVDWDSQGEYGNVIDAVREATRGNDVRVYRVARDLTRAEYWVISRDDEGGRIVGVKALGIES
;
A
#
# COMPACT_ATOMS: atom_id res chain seq x y z
N MET A 1 41.07 2.37 59.72
CA MET A 1 42.28 2.19 58.89
C MET A 1 41.85 1.61 57.54
N PRO A 2 42.23 2.24 56.40
CA PRO A 2 41.87 1.84 55.04
C PRO A 2 42.97 0.99 54.37
N PRO A 3 42.75 0.51 53.12
CA PRO A 3 43.33 1.21 51.95
C PRO A 3 42.32 1.30 50.78
N SER A 4 42.12 2.45 50.12
CA SER A 4 42.97 3.13 49.11
C SER A 4 43.34 2.30 47.88
N GLN A 5 42.53 2.37 46.81
CA GLN A 5 42.93 2.31 45.39
C GLN A 5 41.93 3.14 44.57
N ARG A 6 42.31 4.34 44.13
CA ARG A 6 42.96 4.72 42.86
C ARG A 6 41.97 5.07 41.75
N ILE A 7 41.89 6.39 41.56
CA ILE A 7 41.29 7.16 40.48
C ILE A 7 41.92 6.79 39.13
N LEU A 8 41.11 6.63 38.10
CA LEU A 8 41.49 6.83 36.70
C LEU A 8 40.37 7.61 35.99
N PHE A 9 40.56 8.92 35.89
CA PHE A 9 39.83 9.78 34.95
C PHE A 9 40.35 9.46 33.55
N ALA A 10 39.48 8.95 32.68
CA ALA A 10 39.71 8.99 31.23
C ALA A 10 39.04 10.25 30.69
N ALA A 11 39.86 11.27 30.44
CA ALA A 11 39.54 12.42 29.61
C ALA A 11 39.96 12.14 28.16
N PHE A 12 39.41 12.93 27.23
CA PHE A 12 39.71 13.02 25.79
C PHE A 12 39.06 11.91 24.94
N SER A 13 38.39 12.16 23.81
CA SER A 13 38.51 13.27 22.87
C SER A 13 37.24 13.33 22.00
N PHE A 14 36.61 14.50 21.89
CA PHE A 14 35.57 14.79 20.90
C PHE A 14 36.24 15.21 19.58
N PRO A 15 35.98 14.55 18.43
CA PRO A 15 36.25 15.17 17.15
C PRO A 15 35.09 16.05 16.71
N SER A 16 35.27 17.34 16.98
CA SER A 16 35.10 18.47 16.05
C SER A 16 33.99 18.42 14.99
N ARG A 17 33.01 19.30 15.17
CA ARG A 17 32.10 19.83 14.14
C ARG A 17 32.89 20.33 12.93
N ARG A 18 32.63 19.76 11.74
CA ARG A 18 32.80 20.48 10.47
C ARG A 18 31.45 20.97 9.97
N VAL A 19 31.26 22.28 10.14
CA VAL A 19 30.38 23.14 9.35
C VAL A 19 31.05 23.39 7.99
N LEU A 20 30.25 23.66 6.94
CA LEU A 20 30.55 24.19 5.58
C LEU A 20 30.10 23.18 4.50
N HIS A 21 29.25 23.45 3.50
CA HIS A 21 28.68 24.68 2.94
C HIS A 21 27.31 24.35 2.29
N ILE A 22 26.35 25.25 2.49
CA ILE A 22 25.09 25.30 1.75
C ILE A 22 25.36 25.93 0.38
N ASN A 23 25.22 25.16 -0.71
CA ASN A 23 25.17 25.73 -2.05
C ASN A 23 23.72 26.11 -2.40
N LYS A 24 23.38 27.38 -2.16
CA LYS A 24 22.21 28.02 -2.76
C LYS A 24 22.52 28.34 -4.23
N ARG A 25 21.93 27.61 -5.17
CA ARG A 25 21.71 28.13 -6.52
C ARG A 25 20.21 28.19 -6.82
N ILE A 26 19.67 29.36 -6.51
CA ILE A 26 18.48 29.92 -7.11
C ILE A 26 18.83 30.21 -8.57
N ALA A 27 18.16 29.54 -9.50
CA ALA A 27 18.09 29.99 -10.89
C ALA A 27 16.61 30.18 -11.24
N HIS A 28 16.18 31.43 -11.15
CA HIS A 28 14.95 31.90 -11.77
C HIS A 28 15.10 31.83 -13.30
N ARG A 29 14.18 31.15 -14.00
CA ARG A 29 13.78 31.60 -15.33
C ARG A 29 12.31 31.28 -15.62
N ILE A 30 11.63 32.37 -15.95
CA ILE A 30 10.20 32.62 -16.24
C ILE A 30 9.82 32.02 -17.63
N PRO A 31 8.52 31.81 -17.91
CA PRO A 31 8.01 30.79 -18.82
C PRO A 31 7.87 31.28 -20.26
N GLN A 32 7.71 30.34 -21.20
CA GLN A 32 7.25 30.66 -22.56
C GLN A 32 5.82 30.14 -22.76
N ARG A 33 5.00 31.10 -23.18
CA ARG A 33 3.56 31.07 -23.36
C ARG A 33 3.27 30.80 -24.84
N ILE A 34 2.43 29.79 -25.08
CA ILE A 34 1.36 29.67 -26.08
C ILE A 34 1.69 30.19 -27.50
N HIS A 35 1.73 29.26 -28.46
CA HIS A 35 1.27 29.52 -29.82
C HIS A 35 0.21 28.48 -30.22
N LEU A 36 -1.05 28.92 -30.21
CA LEU A 36 -2.18 28.30 -30.89
C LEU A 36 -2.34 29.04 -32.22
N GLN A 37 -2.39 28.33 -33.35
CA GLN A 37 -3.55 28.39 -34.24
C GLN A 37 -3.58 27.25 -35.28
N PRO A 38 -4.78 26.89 -35.77
CA PRO A 38 -5.11 25.67 -36.51
C PRO A 38 -5.32 25.92 -38.01
N GLN A 39 -5.27 24.88 -38.85
CA GLN A 39 -6.12 24.69 -40.06
C GLN A 39 -6.12 23.20 -40.42
N GLY A 40 -7.27 22.53 -40.46
CA GLY A 40 -7.94 22.11 -41.71
C GLY A 40 -7.49 20.69 -42.10
N GLN A 41 -8.30 19.75 -42.57
CA GLN A 41 -9.62 19.77 -43.17
C GLN A 41 -10.25 18.38 -42.96
N TYR A 42 -11.57 18.36 -42.80
CA TYR A 42 -12.39 17.17 -42.93
C TYR A 42 -12.29 16.63 -44.35
N ASN A 43 -11.94 15.35 -44.52
CA ASN A 43 -12.26 14.60 -45.73
C ASN A 43 -13.08 13.37 -45.36
N ASN A 44 -14.38 13.52 -45.61
CA ASN A 44 -15.38 12.49 -45.62
C ASN A 44 -15.42 11.96 -47.06
N SER A 45 -14.95 10.74 -47.29
CA SER A 45 -15.14 10.04 -48.55
C SER A 45 -15.69 8.65 -48.27
N SER A 46 -16.96 8.53 -48.63
CA SER A 46 -17.81 7.37 -48.61
C SER A 46 -17.32 6.33 -49.61
N SER A 47 -17.24 5.07 -49.18
CA SER A 47 -17.37 3.93 -50.09
C SER A 47 -18.03 2.78 -49.35
N THR A 48 -19.35 2.76 -49.52
CA THR A 48 -20.30 1.69 -49.25
C THR A 48 -19.95 0.44 -50.08
N ALA A 49 -19.73 -0.69 -49.41
CA ALA A 49 -19.84 -2.02 -49.99
C ALA A 49 -20.81 -2.84 -49.13
N ALA A 50 -22.04 -2.99 -49.62
CA ALA A 50 -23.09 -3.76 -48.97
C ALA A 50 -23.10 -5.20 -49.50
N PRO A 51 -23.28 -6.23 -48.65
CA PRO A 51 -23.64 -7.57 -49.10
C PRO A 51 -25.15 -7.63 -49.42
N SER A 52 -25.44 -8.15 -50.61
CA SER A 52 -26.79 -8.41 -51.12
C SER A 52 -27.49 -9.50 -50.32
N PHE A 53 -28.48 -9.14 -49.49
CA PHE A 53 -29.44 -10.08 -48.92
C PHE A 53 -30.76 -10.03 -49.69
N ARG A 54 -31.17 -11.20 -50.18
CA ARG A 54 -32.40 -11.43 -50.93
C ARG A 54 -33.62 -11.13 -50.07
N SER A 55 -34.49 -10.25 -50.59
CA SER A 55 -35.79 -9.94 -50.01
C SER A 55 -36.74 -11.11 -50.21
N PHE A 56 -37.11 -11.80 -49.13
CA PHE A 56 -38.35 -12.59 -49.10
C PHE A 56 -39.45 -11.74 -48.48
N THR A 57 -40.37 -11.29 -49.32
CA THR A 57 -41.61 -10.64 -48.88
C THR A 57 -42.52 -11.67 -48.22
N GLN A 58 -42.48 -11.78 -46.90
CA GLN A 58 -43.56 -12.45 -46.15
C GLN A 58 -44.55 -11.37 -45.70
N ARG A 59 -45.66 -11.23 -46.44
CA ARG A 59 -46.85 -10.52 -45.97
C ARG A 59 -47.32 -11.21 -44.68
N ARG A 60 -47.05 -10.60 -43.53
CA ARG A 60 -47.80 -10.87 -42.30
C ARG A 60 -48.87 -9.80 -42.16
N THR A 61 -50.10 -10.26 -42.30
CA THR A 61 -51.33 -9.51 -42.02
C THR A 61 -51.29 -8.97 -40.59
N LEU A 62 -51.44 -7.65 -40.46
CA LEU A 62 -51.62 -6.99 -39.17
C LEU A 62 -53.02 -7.29 -38.66
N SER A 63 -53.12 -8.22 -37.73
CA SER A 63 -54.29 -8.37 -36.87
C SER A 63 -53.83 -8.94 -35.54
N ASN A 64 -53.33 -8.06 -34.67
CA ASN A 64 -53.63 -8.19 -33.26
C ASN A 64 -53.62 -6.81 -32.63
N THR A 65 -54.78 -6.36 -32.19
CA THR A 65 -54.94 -5.25 -31.25
C THR A 65 -54.33 -5.69 -29.92
N ALA A 66 -53.01 -5.65 -29.83
CA ALA A 66 -52.34 -5.64 -28.54
C ALA A 66 -52.62 -4.26 -27.95
N SER A 67 -53.57 -4.22 -27.02
CA SER A 67 -53.65 -3.16 -26.01
C SER A 67 -52.23 -2.79 -25.63
N ARG A 68 -51.86 -1.53 -25.84
CA ARG A 68 -50.62 -0.94 -25.34
C ARG A 68 -50.73 -1.01 -23.82
N LYS A 69 -50.43 -2.18 -23.24
CA LYS A 69 -50.10 -2.31 -21.83
C LYS A 69 -48.94 -1.35 -21.69
N MET A 70 -49.23 -0.19 -21.09
CA MET A 70 -48.24 0.63 -20.41
C MET A 70 -47.27 -0.36 -19.76
N ALA A 71 -45.96 -0.21 -19.93
CA ALA A 71 -44.98 -0.94 -19.13
C ALA A 71 -45.44 -0.77 -17.69
N SER A 72 -46.18 -1.77 -17.21
CA SER A 72 -47.09 -1.60 -16.09
C SER A 72 -46.20 -1.48 -14.89
N ASP A 73 -46.64 -0.83 -13.82
CA ASP A 73 -45.81 -0.65 -12.62
C ASP A 73 -45.11 -1.95 -12.18
N GLU A 74 -45.67 -3.12 -12.52
CA GLU A 74 -45.04 -4.45 -12.52
C GLU A 74 -43.65 -4.56 -13.20
N ASP A 75 -43.45 -4.09 -14.43
CA ASP A 75 -42.15 -4.14 -15.13
C ASP A 75 -41.13 -3.20 -14.46
N TYR A 76 -41.60 -2.07 -13.94
CA TYR A 76 -40.76 -1.13 -13.18
C TYR A 76 -40.36 -1.70 -11.81
N MET A 77 -41.30 -2.34 -11.12
CA MET A 77 -41.02 -3.07 -9.88
C MET A 77 -40.10 -4.26 -10.13
N ALA A 78 -40.24 -4.97 -11.25
CA ALA A 78 -39.34 -6.05 -11.63
C ALA A 78 -37.92 -5.54 -11.86
N PHE A 79 -37.73 -4.38 -12.49
CA PHE A 79 -36.41 -3.75 -12.64
C PHE A 79 -35.81 -3.34 -11.29
N LEU A 80 -36.58 -2.71 -10.41
CA LEU A 80 -36.10 -2.33 -9.06
C LEU A 80 -35.74 -3.56 -8.22
N ASN A 81 -36.59 -4.60 -8.25
CA ASN A 81 -36.35 -5.84 -7.53
C ASN A 81 -35.15 -6.59 -8.10
N LYS A 82 -34.99 -6.63 -9.42
CA LYS A 82 -33.82 -7.21 -10.10
C LYS A 82 -32.54 -6.49 -9.71
N ALA A 83 -32.54 -5.15 -9.70
CA ALA A 83 -31.37 -4.36 -9.30
C ALA A 83 -31.01 -4.55 -7.81
N ASN A 84 -32.01 -4.62 -6.94
CA ASN A 84 -31.78 -4.89 -5.52
C ASN A 84 -31.33 -6.33 -5.26
N GLN A 85 -31.88 -7.29 -6.00
CA GLN A 85 -31.50 -8.70 -5.93
C GLN A 85 -30.07 -8.90 -6.44
N ASP A 86 -29.69 -8.33 -7.59
CA ASP A 86 -28.31 -8.40 -8.11
C ASP A 86 -27.32 -7.71 -7.15
N ALA A 87 -27.74 -6.63 -6.47
CA ALA A 87 -26.93 -5.95 -5.45
C ALA A 87 -26.79 -6.77 -4.16
N ASP A 88 -27.85 -7.43 -3.70
CA ASP A 88 -27.82 -8.27 -2.51
C ASP A 88 -27.15 -9.62 -2.77
N GLU A 89 -27.27 -10.19 -3.98
CA GLU A 89 -26.49 -11.34 -4.45
C GLU A 89 -25.00 -10.97 -4.60
N GLY A 90 -24.69 -9.77 -5.10
CA GLY A 90 -23.34 -9.22 -5.11
C GLY A 90 -22.77 -9.01 -3.70
N ARG A 91 -23.58 -8.53 -2.75
CA ARG A 91 -23.20 -8.40 -1.33
C ARG A 91 -23.09 -9.76 -0.64
N ALA A 92 -23.95 -10.72 -0.96
CA ALA A 92 -23.91 -12.07 -0.41
C ALA A 92 -22.70 -12.84 -0.94
N ALA A 93 -22.34 -12.68 -2.22
CA ALA A 93 -21.10 -13.20 -2.79
C ALA A 93 -19.87 -12.52 -2.19
N ALA A 94 -19.94 -11.22 -1.90
CA ALA A 94 -18.90 -10.49 -1.16
C ALA A 94 -18.83 -10.85 0.34
N ALA A 95 -19.90 -11.39 0.92
CA ALA A 95 -19.95 -11.87 2.30
C ALA A 95 -19.52 -13.35 2.44
N GLN A 96 -19.79 -14.19 1.44
CA GLN A 96 -19.31 -15.58 1.34
C GLN A 96 -17.86 -15.66 0.89
N SER A 97 -17.38 -14.67 0.14
CA SER A 97 -15.97 -14.38 0.01
C SER A 97 -15.53 -13.71 1.32
N SER A 98 -15.03 -14.48 2.27
CA SER A 98 -14.37 -13.97 3.48
C SER A 98 -13.02 -13.27 3.17
N VAL A 99 -13.02 -12.40 2.15
CA VAL A 99 -12.17 -11.22 2.01
C VAL A 99 -12.73 -10.10 2.90
N ALA A 100 -13.39 -10.45 4.00
CA ALA A 100 -13.58 -9.55 5.13
C ALA A 100 -12.19 -9.18 5.62
N GLN A 101 -11.68 -8.02 5.20
CA GLN A 101 -10.63 -7.26 5.87
C GLN A 101 -9.51 -8.13 6.47
N ARG A 102 -8.84 -8.97 5.66
CA ARG A 102 -7.73 -9.83 6.11
C ARG A 102 -6.52 -8.98 6.46
N THR A 103 -6.59 -8.35 7.63
CA THR A 103 -5.62 -7.38 8.11
C THR A 103 -4.56 -8.13 8.87
N PHE A 104 -3.31 -7.88 8.51
CA PHE A 104 -2.17 -8.45 9.20
C PHE A 104 -2.07 -7.91 10.63
N LYS A 105 -1.68 -8.81 11.54
CA LYS A 105 -1.44 -8.46 12.93
C LYS A 105 -0.22 -7.55 13.04
N THR A 106 -0.37 -6.44 13.77
CA THR A 106 0.68 -5.41 13.93
C THR A 106 1.22 -5.31 15.34
N ALA A 107 0.40 -5.61 16.35
CA ALA A 107 0.80 -5.55 17.74
C ALA A 107 0.30 -6.78 18.50
N ASP A 108 1.14 -7.24 19.44
CA ASP A 108 0.77 -8.23 20.44
C ASP A 108 0.13 -7.59 21.67
N GLU A 109 -0.68 -8.37 22.39
CA GLU A 109 -1.26 -7.93 23.67
C GLU A 109 -0.17 -7.55 24.67
N GLY A 110 -0.29 -6.33 25.23
CA GLY A 110 0.65 -5.74 26.17
C GLY A 110 1.94 -5.20 25.53
N SER A 111 1.99 -5.09 24.20
CA SER A 111 3.16 -4.60 23.47
C SER A 111 3.09 -3.08 23.31
N GLU A 112 4.03 -2.36 23.92
CA GLU A 112 4.14 -0.90 23.78
C GLU A 112 5.03 -0.52 22.60
N LEU A 113 4.61 0.51 21.86
CA LEU A 113 5.36 1.03 20.73
C LEU A 113 6.44 2.02 21.21
N PRO A 114 7.71 1.85 20.81
CA PRO A 114 8.77 2.81 21.13
C PRO A 114 8.44 4.23 20.66
N LYS A 115 8.89 5.24 21.44
CA LYS A 115 8.58 6.65 21.19
C LYS A 115 9.05 7.15 19.82
N SER A 116 10.26 6.79 19.41
CA SER A 116 10.82 7.18 18.10
C SER A 116 9.93 6.72 16.93
N ILE A 117 9.42 5.49 17.00
CA ILE A 117 8.50 4.94 16.01
C ILE A 117 7.14 5.67 16.05
N ALA A 118 6.60 5.92 17.24
CA ALA A 118 5.31 6.61 17.39
C ALA A 118 5.32 8.04 16.84
N GLU A 119 6.47 8.74 16.91
CA GLU A 119 6.64 10.07 16.33
C GLU A 119 6.64 10.03 14.80
N VAL A 120 7.36 9.08 14.20
CA VAL A 120 7.39 8.90 12.74
C VAL A 120 6.01 8.54 12.19
N CYS A 121 5.27 7.64 12.85
CA CYS A 121 3.90 7.29 12.45
C CYS A 121 2.93 8.49 12.41
N ARG A 122 3.24 9.59 13.12
CA ARG A 122 2.40 10.80 13.13
C ARG A 122 2.79 11.80 12.04
N GLY A 123 4.04 11.80 11.62
CA GLY A 123 4.62 12.84 10.75
C GLY A 123 4.99 12.37 9.34
N ALA A 124 5.12 11.06 9.11
CA ALA A 124 5.52 10.50 7.83
C ALA A 124 4.36 9.75 7.17
N PHE A 125 4.30 9.86 5.85
CA PHE A 125 3.36 9.18 4.98
C PHE A 125 4.15 8.40 3.94
N TYR A 126 3.64 7.23 3.57
CA TYR A 126 4.22 6.46 2.48
C TYR A 126 3.59 6.93 1.16
N VAL A 127 4.41 7.60 0.35
CA VAL A 127 3.99 8.15 -0.94
C VAL A 127 3.88 6.99 -1.93
N SER A 128 2.65 6.58 -2.17
CA SER A 128 2.24 5.61 -3.18
C SER A 128 0.83 5.98 -3.64
N GLU A 129 0.26 5.32 -4.65
CA GLU A 129 -1.14 5.57 -5.05
C GLU A 129 -2.15 5.39 -3.89
N ALA A 130 -1.76 4.77 -2.76
CA ALA A 130 -2.59 4.66 -1.56
C ALA A 130 -2.50 5.84 -0.58
N ASP A 131 -1.41 6.63 -0.61
CA ASP A 131 -1.14 7.76 0.32
C ASP A 131 -1.44 7.45 1.82
N GLU A 132 -1.00 6.28 2.30
CA GLU A 132 -1.31 5.81 3.65
C GLU A 132 -0.23 6.24 4.69
N PRO A 133 -0.63 6.63 5.92
CA PRO A 133 0.32 6.87 7.00
C PRO A 133 0.99 5.58 7.46
N PHE A 134 2.22 5.70 7.97
CA PHE A 134 2.89 4.57 8.61
C PHE A 134 2.15 4.14 9.89
N LYS A 135 2.01 2.83 10.08
CA LYS A 135 1.43 2.22 11.28
C LYS A 135 2.51 1.51 12.08
N GLY A 136 2.51 1.71 13.39
CA GLY A 136 3.49 1.08 14.28
C GLY A 136 3.31 -0.43 14.38
N VAL A 137 4.42 -1.14 14.51
CA VAL A 137 4.49 -2.60 14.62
C VAL A 137 5.26 -2.96 15.89
N SER A 138 4.74 -3.90 16.67
CA SER A 138 5.39 -4.42 17.87
C SER A 138 4.91 -5.84 18.19
N LEU A 139 5.61 -6.85 17.65
CA LEU A 139 5.23 -8.26 17.67
C LEU A 139 6.23 -9.10 18.46
N LYS A 140 5.75 -10.00 19.32
CA LYS A 140 6.59 -10.88 20.15
C LYS A 140 7.37 -11.84 19.25
N TRP A 141 8.69 -11.82 19.37
CA TRP A 141 9.57 -12.64 18.55
C TRP A 141 10.78 -13.08 19.36
N LYS A 142 11.00 -14.38 19.42
CA LYS A 142 12.09 -15.01 20.19
C LYS A 142 12.87 -16.03 19.35
N GLY A 143 12.84 -15.90 18.02
CA GLY A 143 13.58 -16.80 17.14
C GLY A 143 15.08 -16.73 17.39
N GLU A 144 15.77 -17.81 17.09
CA GLU A 144 17.24 -17.87 17.13
C GLU A 144 17.81 -17.33 15.82
N GLY A 145 18.91 -16.58 15.87
CA GLY A 145 19.62 -16.17 14.65
C GLY A 145 19.19 -14.84 14.00
N GLY A 146 18.28 -14.07 14.59
CA GLY A 146 18.00 -12.68 14.16
C GLY A 146 16.54 -12.39 13.83
N LEU A 147 16.31 -11.71 12.71
CA LEU A 147 14.98 -11.40 12.18
C LEU A 147 14.33 -12.64 11.53
N PRO A 148 12.99 -12.76 11.56
CA PRO A 148 12.28 -13.94 11.05
C PRO A 148 12.49 -14.13 9.54
N ASP A 149 12.47 -15.39 9.09
CA ASP A 149 12.36 -15.69 7.66
C ASP A 149 10.95 -15.38 7.10
N GLU A 150 10.73 -15.63 5.81
CA GLU A 150 9.45 -15.35 5.15
C GLU A 150 8.28 -16.09 5.80
N VAL A 151 8.44 -17.39 6.09
CA VAL A 151 7.38 -18.26 6.61
C VAL A 151 7.11 -17.96 8.09
N GLU A 152 8.16 -17.72 8.87
CA GLU A 152 8.09 -17.29 10.26
C GLU A 152 7.42 -15.93 10.38
N PHE A 153 7.78 -14.97 9.51
CA PHE A 153 7.14 -13.67 9.48
C PHE A 153 5.66 -13.77 9.09
N ALA A 154 5.33 -14.60 8.10
CA ALA A 154 3.95 -14.88 7.72
C ALA A 154 3.12 -15.42 8.90
N LYS A 155 3.67 -16.37 9.67
CA LYS A 155 3.02 -16.88 10.89
C LYS A 155 2.86 -15.79 11.94
N LEU A 156 3.87 -14.94 12.11
CA LEU A 156 3.87 -13.87 13.11
C LEU A 156 2.78 -12.82 12.87
N ILE A 157 2.54 -12.48 11.61
CA ILE A 157 1.49 -11.52 11.21
C ILE A 157 0.10 -12.16 11.05
N ASN A 158 -0.06 -13.44 11.39
CA ASN A 158 -1.26 -14.25 11.17
C ASN A 158 -1.71 -14.25 9.70
N HIS A 159 -0.78 -14.45 8.77
CA HIS A 159 -1.11 -14.64 7.37
C HIS A 159 -2.05 -15.85 7.21
N TRP A 160 -3.04 -15.74 6.33
CA TRP A 160 -4.06 -16.79 6.14
C TRP A 160 -3.49 -18.09 5.56
N ASP A 161 -2.38 -17.98 4.84
CA ASP A 161 -1.63 -19.09 4.29
C ASP A 161 -0.14 -18.78 4.42
N ALA A 162 0.48 -19.22 5.52
CA ALA A 162 1.86 -18.84 5.82
C ALA A 162 2.90 -19.51 4.91
N GLU A 163 2.58 -20.68 4.33
CA GLU A 163 3.51 -21.43 3.48
C GLU A 163 3.52 -20.89 2.05
N ASN A 164 2.39 -20.37 1.57
CA ASN A 164 2.28 -19.73 0.26
C ASN A 164 2.21 -18.20 0.34
N ALA A 165 2.63 -17.62 1.47
CA ALA A 165 2.69 -16.17 1.61
C ALA A 165 3.73 -15.61 0.63
N GLN A 166 3.31 -14.70 -0.24
CA GLN A 166 4.23 -14.00 -1.12
C GLN A 166 4.89 -12.87 -0.34
N ILE A 167 6.01 -13.21 0.30
CA ILE A 167 6.82 -12.31 1.12
C ILE A 167 8.20 -12.21 0.51
N ASP A 168 8.64 -11.00 0.24
CA ASP A 168 9.99 -10.70 -0.25
C ASP A 168 10.75 -9.93 0.83
N ILE A 169 11.93 -10.41 1.21
CA ILE A 169 12.84 -9.71 2.13
C ILE A 169 13.82 -8.89 1.30
N MET A 170 13.93 -7.60 1.61
CA MET A 170 14.82 -6.67 0.91
C MET A 170 15.57 -5.76 1.89
N ASP A 171 16.71 -5.25 1.42
CA ASP A 171 17.49 -4.27 2.17
C ASP A 171 16.79 -2.90 2.18
N PRO A 172 16.90 -2.12 3.27
CA PRO A 172 16.28 -0.80 3.34
C PRO A 172 16.71 0.15 2.22
N VAL A 173 17.93 -0.01 1.69
CA VAL A 173 18.47 0.81 0.60
C VAL A 173 17.84 0.44 -0.75
N ASP A 174 17.49 -0.82 -0.95
CA ASP A 174 16.81 -1.26 -2.18
C ASP A 174 15.35 -0.79 -2.19
N TRP A 175 14.70 -0.83 -1.03
CA TRP A 175 13.34 -0.32 -0.85
C TRP A 175 13.26 1.21 -0.97
N ASP A 176 14.14 1.93 -0.28
CA ASP A 176 14.22 3.40 -0.29
C ASP A 176 15.37 3.90 -1.16
N SER A 177 15.33 3.55 -2.44
CA SER A 177 16.40 3.92 -3.40
C SER A 177 16.60 5.44 -3.55
N GLN A 178 15.58 6.24 -3.24
CA GLN A 178 15.62 7.71 -3.31
C GLN A 178 16.01 8.36 -1.97
N GLY A 179 16.07 7.59 -0.88
CA GLY A 179 16.43 8.09 0.46
C GLY A 179 15.34 8.97 1.09
N GLU A 180 14.08 8.82 0.70
CA GLU A 180 12.96 9.62 1.20
C GLU A 180 12.50 9.19 2.60
N TYR A 181 12.77 7.93 2.96
CA TYR A 181 12.32 7.29 4.20
C TYR A 181 13.47 7.00 5.17
N GLY A 182 14.61 7.67 5.01
CA GLY A 182 15.75 7.57 5.93
C GLY A 182 15.37 7.85 7.39
N ASN A 183 14.47 8.81 7.63
CA ASN A 183 13.95 9.11 8.97
C ASN A 183 13.16 7.94 9.59
N VAL A 184 12.45 7.16 8.77
CA VAL A 184 11.72 5.97 9.20
C VAL A 184 12.71 4.89 9.62
N ILE A 185 13.71 4.62 8.77
CA ILE A 185 14.76 3.63 9.03
C ILE A 185 15.54 3.99 10.31
N ASP A 186 15.92 5.26 10.45
CA ASP A 186 16.65 5.76 11.61
C ASP A 186 15.84 5.64 12.91
N ALA A 187 14.53 5.93 12.88
CA ALA A 187 13.68 5.77 14.06
C ALA A 187 13.53 4.31 14.50
N VAL A 188 13.47 3.37 13.54
CA VAL A 188 13.46 1.93 13.82
C VAL A 188 14.81 1.46 14.38
N ARG A 189 15.93 1.96 13.84
CA ARG A 189 17.27 1.70 14.40
C ARG A 189 17.40 2.24 15.82
N GLU A 190 16.95 3.47 16.07
CA GLU A 190 17.00 4.09 17.38
C GLU A 190 16.19 3.29 18.40
N ALA A 191 14.98 2.85 18.03
CA ALA A 191 14.12 2.02 18.87
C ALA A 191 14.76 0.68 19.26
N THR A 192 15.70 0.19 18.46
CA THR A 192 16.34 -1.13 18.61
C THR A 192 17.85 -1.04 18.85
N ARG A 193 18.34 0.15 19.23
CA ARG A 193 19.75 0.40 19.60
C ARG A 193 20.76 0.06 18.50
N GLY A 194 20.37 0.28 17.25
CA GLY A 194 21.24 0.08 16.09
C GLY A 194 21.28 -1.36 15.57
N ASN A 195 20.32 -2.20 15.96
CA ASN A 195 20.16 -3.53 15.37
C ASN A 195 19.83 -3.47 13.87
N ASP A 196 20.02 -4.61 13.20
CA ASP A 196 19.75 -4.77 11.77
C ASP A 196 18.29 -4.46 11.43
N VAL A 197 18.08 -3.70 10.35
CA VAL A 197 16.75 -3.33 9.86
C VAL A 197 16.55 -4.00 8.52
N ARG A 198 15.42 -4.68 8.34
CA ARG A 198 15.01 -5.26 7.06
C ARG A 198 13.63 -4.77 6.66
N VAL A 199 13.37 -4.84 5.36
CA VAL A 199 12.05 -4.53 4.80
C VAL A 199 11.42 -5.82 4.28
N TYR A 200 10.20 -6.09 4.70
CA TYR A 200 9.41 -7.22 4.21
C TYR A 200 8.28 -6.66 3.37
N ARG A 201 8.23 -7.04 2.09
CA ARG A 201 7.09 -6.78 1.22
C ARG A 201 6.16 -7.97 1.30
N VAL A 202 4.93 -7.75 1.76
CA VAL A 202 3.91 -8.80 1.92
C VAL A 202 2.76 -8.52 0.96
N ALA A 203 2.55 -9.39 -0.02
CA ALA A 203 1.42 -9.22 -0.94
C ALA A 203 0.08 -9.39 -0.19
N ARG A 204 -0.87 -8.47 -0.39
CA ARG A 204 -2.27 -8.64 0.04
C ARG A 204 -3.14 -9.18 -1.08
N ASP A 205 -2.96 -8.62 -2.27
CA ASP A 205 -3.67 -9.01 -3.48
C ASP A 205 -2.86 -8.63 -4.72
N LEU A 206 -3.48 -8.70 -5.90
CA LEU A 206 -2.85 -8.47 -7.21
C LEU A 206 -2.19 -7.09 -7.35
N THR A 207 -2.68 -6.09 -6.62
CA THR A 207 -2.28 -4.68 -6.81
C THR A 207 -1.81 -4.03 -5.52
N ARG A 208 -1.83 -4.76 -4.39
CA ARG A 208 -1.52 -4.18 -3.07
C ARG A 208 -0.51 -5.03 -2.33
N ALA A 209 0.51 -4.35 -1.81
CA ALA A 209 1.50 -4.94 -0.91
C ALA A 209 1.63 -4.10 0.35
N GLU A 210 1.90 -4.74 1.48
CA GLU A 210 2.30 -4.06 2.70
C GLU A 210 3.82 -4.13 2.85
N TYR A 211 4.45 -2.97 3.06
CA TYR A 211 5.87 -2.85 3.33
C TYR A 211 6.07 -2.73 4.83
N TRP A 212 6.89 -3.62 5.40
CA TRP A 212 7.16 -3.67 6.84
C TRP A 212 8.64 -3.41 7.08
N VAL A 213 8.95 -2.24 7.66
CA VAL A 213 10.31 -1.86 8.05
C VAL A 213 10.48 -2.26 9.50
N ILE A 214 11.20 -3.35 9.76
CA ILE A 214 11.28 -3.95 11.10
C ILE A 214 12.73 -4.19 11.53
N SER A 215 12.92 -4.15 12.85
CA SER A 215 14.15 -4.53 13.53
C SER A 215 13.83 -5.32 14.80
N ARG A 216 14.83 -6.04 15.30
CA ARG A 216 14.73 -6.85 16.51
C ARG A 216 15.06 -6.00 17.73
N ASP A 217 14.18 -6.01 18.74
CA ASP A 217 14.44 -5.50 20.08
C ASP A 217 14.83 -6.67 21.00
N ASP A 218 16.13 -6.85 21.20
CA ASP A 218 16.67 -7.95 22.00
C ASP A 218 16.31 -7.87 23.49
N GLU A 219 16.22 -6.66 24.05
CA GLU A 219 15.82 -6.50 25.46
C GLU A 219 14.33 -6.75 25.62
N GLY A 220 13.55 -6.30 24.63
CA GLY A 220 12.11 -6.48 24.58
C GLY A 220 11.63 -7.88 24.22
N GLY A 221 12.50 -8.74 23.67
CA GLY A 221 12.12 -10.05 23.14
C GLY A 221 11.01 -9.95 22.07
N ARG A 222 11.12 -8.95 21.19
CA ARG A 222 10.12 -8.61 20.18
C ARG A 222 10.75 -8.01 18.94
N ILE A 223 10.02 -7.97 17.84
CA ILE A 223 10.33 -7.10 16.70
C ILE A 223 9.50 -5.82 16.80
N VAL A 224 10.11 -4.71 16.42
CA VAL A 224 9.46 -3.40 16.39
C VAL A 224 9.75 -2.73 15.06
N GLY A 225 8.83 -1.89 14.61
CA GLY A 225 8.97 -1.25 13.31
C GLY A 225 7.75 -0.43 12.90
N VAL A 226 7.66 -0.20 11.59
CA VAL A 226 6.48 0.38 10.96
C VAL A 226 6.02 -0.47 9.79
N LYS A 227 4.77 -0.25 9.38
CA LYS A 227 4.27 -0.72 8.11
C LYS A 227 3.55 0.37 7.33
N ALA A 228 3.53 0.23 6.01
CA ALA A 228 2.71 1.03 5.11
C ALA A 228 2.08 0.16 4.03
N LEU A 229 0.94 0.61 3.51
CA LEU A 229 0.29 -0.02 2.35
C LEU A 229 0.77 0.70 1.08
N GLY A 230 1.21 -0.08 0.09
CA GLY A 230 1.49 0.39 -1.26
C GLY A 230 0.56 -0.26 -2.27
N ILE A 231 0.27 0.48 -3.34
CA ILE A 231 -0.36 -0.05 -4.55
C ILE A 231 0.71 -0.19 -5.63
N GLU A 232 0.71 -1.31 -6.31
CA GLU A 232 1.63 -1.68 -7.39
C GLU A 232 0.79 -1.99 -8.64
N SER A 233 1.15 -1.40 -9.78
CA SER A 233 0.46 -1.54 -11.07
C SER A 233 1.43 -1.96 -12.17
#